data_AF-A0A6B3H627-F1
#
_entry.id   AF-A0A6B3H627-F1
#
_cell.length_a   1.000
_cell.length_b   1.000
_cell.length_c   1.000
_cell.angle_alpha   90.00
_cell.angle_beta   90.00
_cell.angle_gamma   90.00
#
_symmetry.space_group_name_H-M   'P 1'
#
loop_
_entity.id
_entity.type
_entity.pdbx_description
1 polymer ?
#
loop_
_entity_poly.entity_id
_entity_poly.type
_entity_poly.pdbx_seq_one_letter_code
_entity_poly.pdbx_strand_id
1 'polypeptide(L)' 'GAGRARKEDPVQAGAGVELHAKPGDTVTEGQPLMTLHTDTPEKFDYALKALPESYDIAPAGTSFSPLPVVRERIA' A
#
# COMPACT_ATOMS: atom_id res chain seq x y z
N GLY A 1 12.63 -3.01 4.42
CA GLY A 1 12.58 -4.19 5.30
C GLY A 1 12.08 -5.40 4.55
N ALA A 2 10.90 -5.28 3.91
CA ALA A 2 10.20 -6.40 3.26
C ALA A 2 10.85 -6.95 1.98
N GLY A 3 11.83 -6.24 1.42
CA GLY A 3 12.52 -6.63 0.19
C GLY A 3 14.02 -6.41 0.30
N ARG A 4 14.75 -6.79 -0.75
CA ARG A 4 16.21 -6.74 -0.82
C ARG A 4 16.67 -5.63 -1.75
N ALA A 5 17.66 -4.83 -1.33
CA ALA A 5 18.31 -3.85 -2.22
C ALA A 5 19.37 -4.53 -3.10
N ARG A 6 20.06 -5.56 -2.58
CA ARG A 6 20.93 -6.49 -3.30
C ARG A 6 20.56 -7.94 -2.97
N LYS A 7 20.93 -8.87 -3.83
CA LYS A 7 20.57 -10.30 -3.72
C LYS A 7 20.75 -10.90 -2.32
N GLU A 8 21.87 -10.62 -1.66
CA GLU A 8 22.24 -11.22 -0.37
C GLU A 8 21.74 -10.41 0.84
N ASP A 9 21.11 -9.24 0.63
CA ASP A 9 20.66 -8.42 1.73
C ASP A 9 19.54 -9.12 2.54
N PRO A 10 19.56 -9.02 3.87
CA PRO A 10 18.54 -9.63 4.71
C PRO A 10 17.18 -8.95 4.51
N VAL A 11 16.12 -9.73 4.68
CA VAL A 11 14.73 -9.24 4.74
C VAL A 11 14.23 -9.29 6.17
N GLN A 12 13.37 -8.34 6.53
CA GLN A 12 12.63 -8.35 7.78
C GLN A 12 11.26 -8.97 7.52
N ALA A 13 10.99 -10.13 8.13
CA ALA A 13 9.71 -10.83 7.95
C ALA A 13 8.53 -10.04 8.54
N GLY A 14 8.76 -9.22 9.56
CA GLY A 14 7.76 -8.32 10.14
C GLY A 14 7.56 -7.02 9.38
N ALA A 15 8.39 -6.70 8.37
CA ALA A 15 8.24 -5.48 7.62
C ALA A 15 7.19 -5.63 6.50
N GLY A 16 6.35 -4.62 6.32
CA GLY A 16 5.27 -4.68 5.35
C GLY A 16 4.31 -3.49 5.46
N VAL A 17 3.23 -3.57 4.68
CA VAL A 17 2.13 -2.59 4.69
C VAL A 17 0.83 -3.35 4.88
N GLU A 18 0.06 -2.96 5.89
CA GLU A 18 -1.33 -3.37 6.07
C GLU A 18 -2.24 -2.31 5.46
N LEU A 19 -3.15 -2.71 4.56
CA LEU A 19 -4.10 -1.80 3.91
C LEU A 19 -5.47 -1.91 4.59
N HIS A 20 -5.91 -0.81 5.22
CA HIS A 20 -7.20 -0.69 5.91
C HIS A 20 -8.34 -0.29 4.98
N ALA A 21 -8.01 0.38 3.88
CA ALA A 21 -8.95 0.74 2.81
C ALA A 21 -8.54 0.07 1.50
N LYS A 22 -9.53 -0.29 0.69
CA LYS A 22 -9.38 -0.85 -0.66
C LYS A 22 -9.92 0.12 -1.71
N PRO A 23 -9.51 -0.01 -2.97
CA PRO A 23 -10.12 0.76 -4.06
C PRO A 23 -11.64 0.62 -4.07
N GLY A 24 -12.34 1.75 -4.04
CA GLY A 24 -13.80 1.83 -3.98
C GLY A 24 -14.39 2.00 -2.58
N ASP A 25 -13.60 1.85 -1.52
CA ASP A 25 -14.07 2.10 -0.16
C ASP A 25 -14.28 3.60 0.09
N THR A 26 -15.37 3.95 0.76
CA THR A 26 -15.58 5.30 1.30
C THR A 26 -14.73 5.46 2.55
N VAL A 27 -13.98 6.56 2.62
CA VAL A 27 -13.14 6.91 3.77
C VAL A 27 -13.49 8.31 4.29
N THR A 28 -13.20 8.57 5.56
CA THR A 28 -13.35 9.88 6.18
C THR A 28 -12.01 10.50 6.54
N GLU A 29 -11.97 11.82 6.70
CA GLU A 29 -10.78 12.51 7.21
C GLU A 29 -10.32 11.92 8.56
N GLY A 30 -9.01 11.74 8.72
CA GLY A 30 -8.41 11.14 9.91
C GLY A 30 -8.47 9.60 9.96
N GLN A 31 -9.20 8.95 9.05
CA GLN A 31 -9.20 7.49 8.95
C GLN A 31 -7.87 6.99 8.39
N PRO A 32 -7.17 6.07 9.05
CA PRO A 32 -5.95 5.47 8.51
C PRO A 32 -6.26 4.67 7.24
N LEU A 33 -5.50 4.92 6.15
CA LEU A 33 -5.58 4.11 4.93
C LEU A 33 -4.70 2.86 5.00
N MET A 34 -3.56 2.97 5.67
CA MET A 34 -2.58 1.88 5.79
C MET A 34 -1.71 2.03 7.05
N THR A 35 -1.19 0.91 7.55
CA THR A 35 -0.14 0.86 8.58
C THR A 35 1.15 0.33 7.96
N LEU A 36 2.28 0.98 8.26
CA LEU A 36 3.60 0.53 7.84
C LEU A 36 4.31 -0.15 9.01
N HIS A 37 4.88 -1.32 8.76
CA HIS A 37 5.63 -2.11 9.74
C HIS A 37 7.10 -2.21 9.31
N THR A 38 8.02 -2.00 10.25
CA THR A 38 9.48 -2.15 10.05
C THR A 38 10.17 -2.19 11.41
N ASP A 39 11.27 -2.95 11.51
CA ASP A 39 12.15 -2.96 12.68
C ASP A 39 13.28 -1.91 12.56
N THR A 40 13.22 -1.06 11.54
CA THR A 40 14.21 -0.02 11.23
C THR A 40 13.50 1.33 11.11
N PRO A 41 13.19 1.99 12.24
CA PRO A 41 12.39 3.21 12.25
C PRO A 41 13.02 4.37 11.48
N GLU A 42 14.35 4.44 11.40
CA GLU A 42 15.07 5.45 10.61
C GLU A 42 14.81 5.37 9.10
N LYS A 43 14.20 4.29 8.60
CA LYS A 43 13.78 4.15 7.20
C LYS A 43 12.38 4.74 6.92
N PHE A 44 11.63 5.14 7.94
CA PHE A 44 10.29 5.69 7.73
C PHE A 44 10.31 7.00 6.94
N ASP A 45 11.30 7.88 7.16
CA ASP A 45 11.41 9.14 6.41
C ASP A 45 11.47 8.92 4.90
N TYR A 46 12.16 7.87 4.46
CA TYR A 46 12.20 7.48 3.06
C TYR A 46 10.85 6.89 2.61
N ALA A 47 10.27 5.98 3.40
CA ALA A 47 9.02 5.32 3.05
C ALA A 47 7.84 6.31 2.93
N LEU A 48 7.75 7.27 3.85
CA LEU A 48 6.68 8.28 3.87
C LEU A 48 6.70 9.17 2.63
N LYS A 49 7.89 9.47 2.06
CA LYS A 49 8.01 10.25 0.82
C LYS A 49 7.39 9.56 -0.39
N ALA A 50 7.27 8.24 -0.37
CA ALA A 50 6.68 7.46 -1.47
C ALA A 50 5.16 7.28 -1.34
N LEU A 51 4.56 7.56 -0.16
CA LEU A 51 3.14 7.30 0.10
C LEU A 51 2.15 8.19 -0.65
N PRO A 52 2.37 9.51 -0.85
CA PRO A 52 1.36 10.38 -1.47
C PRO A 52 0.94 9.93 -2.87
N GLU A 53 1.84 9.29 -3.61
CA GLU A 53 1.59 8.80 -4.98
C GLU A 53 1.05 7.34 -5.00
N SER A 54 0.77 6.75 -3.83
CA SER A 54 0.34 5.35 -3.72
C SER A 54 -1.17 5.14 -3.63
N TYR A 55 -1.93 6.23 -3.48
CA TYR A 55 -3.39 6.20 -3.40
C TYR A 55 -4.00 7.47 -3.99
N ASP A 56 -5.23 7.36 -4.48
CA ASP A 56 -6.06 8.49 -4.90
C ASP A 56 -7.33 8.53 -4.06
N ILE A 57 -7.81 9.75 -3.71
CA ILE A 57 -9.10 9.96 -3.06
C ILE A 57 -9.97 10.79 -4.01
N ALA A 58 -11.11 10.22 -4.40
CA ALA A 58 -12.09 10.89 -5.25
C ALA A 58 -13.21 11.55 -4.41
N PRO A 59 -13.93 12.55 -4.95
CA PRO A 59 -15.10 13.12 -4.29
C PRO A 59 -16.15 12.06 -3.93
N ALA A 60 -16.87 12.27 -2.82
CA ALA A 60 -17.95 11.39 -2.40
C ALA A 60 -19.00 11.21 -3.51
N GLY A 61 -19.44 9.97 -3.74
CA GLY A 61 -20.40 9.63 -4.79
C GLY A 61 -19.79 9.41 -6.18
N THR A 62 -18.47 9.55 -6.34
CA THR A 62 -17.77 9.11 -7.56
C THR A 62 -17.97 7.61 -7.74
N SER A 63 -18.43 7.17 -8.91
CA SER A 63 -18.63 5.75 -9.19
C SER A 63 -17.28 5.03 -9.30
N PHE A 64 -17.22 3.82 -8.76
CA PHE A 64 -16.07 2.95 -8.86
C PHE A 64 -16.50 1.58 -9.39
N SER A 65 -15.76 1.04 -10.35
CA SER A 65 -15.95 -0.31 -10.86
C SER A 65 -14.61 -1.06 -10.76
N PRO A 66 -14.51 -2.12 -9.94
CA PRO A 66 -13.26 -2.83 -9.75
C PRO A 66 -12.90 -3.59 -11.04
N LEU A 67 -11.62 -3.49 -11.41
CA LEU A 67 -11.05 -4.33 -12.44
C LEU A 67 -10.85 -5.76 -11.89
N PRO A 68 -11.15 -6.81 -12.66
CA PRO A 68 -10.95 -8.18 -12.21
C PRO A 68 -9.45 -8.45 -12.03
N VAL A 69 -9.10 -9.12 -10.92
CA VAL A 69 -7.71 -9.52 -10.60
C VAL A 69 -7.18 -10.49 -11.67
N VAL A 70 -8.02 -11.41 -12.12
CA VAL A 70 -7.73 -12.29 -13.26
C VAL A 70 -8.30 -11.63 -14.52
N ARG A 71 -7.43 -11.27 -15.46
CA ARG A 71 -7.83 -10.65 -16.73
C ARG A 71 -8.46 -11.67 -17.67
N GLU A 72 -7.71 -12.72 -17.98
CA GLU A 72 -8.13 -13.78 -18.89
C GLU A 72 -7.32 -15.05 -18.61
N ARG A 73 -7.77 -16.18 -19.17
CA ARG A 73 -7.05 -17.46 -19.16
C ARG A 73 -6.70 -17.83 -20.59
N ILE A 74 -5.42 -18.02 -20.87
CA ILE A 74 -4.92 -18.48 -22.18
C ILE A 74 -4.82 -20.01 -22.13
N ALA A 75 -5.41 -20.67 -23.11
CA ALA A 75 -5.43 -22.13 -23.26
C ALA A 75 -4.58 -22.57 -24.45
#